data_AF-A0AAW9EFD2-F1
#
_entry.id   AF-A0AAW9EFD2-F1
#
_cell.length_a   1.000
_cell.length_b   1.000
_cell.length_c   1.000
_cell.angle_alpha   90.00
_cell.angle_beta   90.00
_cell.angle_gamma   90.00
#
_symmetry.space_group_name_H-M   'P 1'
#
loop_
_entity.id
_entity.type
_entity.pdbx_description
1 polymer ?
#
loop_
_entity_poly.entity_id
_entity_poly.type
_entity_poly.pdbx_seq_one_letter_code
_entity_poly.pdbx_strand_id
1 'polypeptide(L)' 'MAKVISFANQKGGVGKSTICIQQAFYLALQKKKKVLFLDMDGQGNTSSR' A
#
# COMPACT_ATOMS: atom_id res chain seq x y z
N MET A 1 -8.46 12.64 12.42
CA MET A 1 -8.95 12.14 11.12
C MET A 1 -7.76 11.60 10.33
N ALA A 2 -7.82 10.38 9.81
CA ALA A 2 -6.69 9.79 9.06
C ALA A 2 -6.75 10.22 7.58
N LYS A 3 -5.58 10.40 6.95
CA LYS A 3 -5.50 10.66 5.50
C LYS A 3 -5.55 9.33 4.75
N VAL A 4 -6.49 9.19 3.82
CA VAL A 4 -6.64 8.00 2.97
C VAL A 4 -5.92 8.25 1.65
N ILE A 5 -5.12 7.28 1.21
CA ILE A 5 -4.37 7.33 -0.05
C ILE A 5 -4.65 6.02 -0.80
N SER A 6 -5.07 6.11 -2.06
CA SER A 6 -5.34 4.94 -2.92
C SER A 6 -4.37 4.91 -4.09
N PHE A 7 -3.80 3.73 -4.35
CA PHE A 7 -2.92 3.48 -5.49
C PHE A 7 -3.68 2.68 -6.54
N ALA A 8 -4.23 3.38 -7.55
CA ALA A 8 -5.07 2.78 -8.57
C ALA A 8 -4.56 3.10 -9.99
N ASN A 9 -4.57 2.08 -10.85
CA ASN A 9 -4.32 2.18 -12.28
C ASN A 9 -4.93 0.94 -12.96
N GLN A 10 -5.66 1.13 -14.05
CA GLN A 10 -6.33 0.06 -14.80
C GLN A 10 -5.35 -0.89 -15.48
N LYS A 11 -4.11 -0.46 -15.74
CA LYS A 11 -3.07 -1.32 -16.30
C LYS A 11 -2.45 -2.23 -15.24
N GLY A 12 -2.44 -3.54 -15.49
CA GLY A 12 -1.70 -4.53 -14.69
C GLY A 12 -0.19 -4.44 -14.88
N GLY A 13 0.59 -4.89 -13.89
CA GLY A 13 2.06 -4.96 -13.98
C GLY A 13 2.82 -3.63 -13.87
N VAL A 14 2.15 -2.52 -13.52
CA VAL A 14 2.77 -1.18 -13.41
C VAL A 14 3.35 -0.87 -12.01
N GLY A 15 3.46 -1.86 -11.13
CA GLY A 15 4.07 -1.69 -9.80
C GLY A 15 3.19 -1.05 -8.72
N LYS A 16 1.85 -1.03 -8.87
CA LYS A 16 0.93 -0.43 -7.87
C LYS A 16 1.16 -0.94 -6.45
N SER A 17 1.12 -2.26 -6.25
CA SER A 17 1.26 -2.89 -4.94
C SER A 17 2.66 -2.66 -4.36
N THR A 18 3.69 -2.72 -5.21
CA THR A 18 5.08 -2.41 -4.84
C THR A 18 5.25 -0.98 -4.32
N ILE A 19 4.69 0.01 -5.03
CA ILE A 19 4.77 1.40 -4.59
C ILE A 19 3.93 1.59 -3.31
N CYS A 20 2.75 1.00 -3.24
CA CYS A 20 1.86 1.10 -2.07
C CYS A 20 2.57 0.61 -0.79
N ILE A 21 3.18 -0.58 -0.83
CA ILE A 21 3.83 -1.17 0.34
C ILE A 21 5.10 -0.40 0.74
N GLN A 22 5.89 0.09 -0.23
CA GLN A 22 7.07 0.91 0.04
C GLN A 22 6.69 2.25 0.70
N GLN A 23 5.60 2.87 0.25
CA GLN A 23 5.08 4.10 0.88
C GLN A 23 4.59 3.84 2.30
N ALA A 24 3.90 2.72 2.54
CA ALA A 24 3.48 2.33 3.88
C ALA A 24 4.70 2.12 4.82
N PHE A 25 5.74 1.41 4.37
CA PHE A 25 6.97 1.24 5.14
C PHE A 25 7.68 2.56 5.42
N TYR A 26 7.81 3.43 4.43
CA TYR A 26 8.41 4.76 4.63
C TYR A 26 7.64 5.58 5.67
N LEU A 27 6.31 5.61 5.57
CA LEU A 27 5.46 6.34 6.51
C LEU A 27 5.53 5.78 7.93
N ALA A 28 5.57 4.46 8.07
CA ALA A 28 5.65 3.79 9.36
C ALA A 28 7.04 3.95 9.99
N LEU A 29 8.11 3.61 9.26
CA LEU A 29 9.47 3.50 9.80
C LEU A 29 10.18 4.86 9.84
N GLN A 30 10.14 5.61 8.74
CA GLN A 30 10.91 6.86 8.60
C GLN A 30 10.14 8.06 9.12
N LYS A 31 8.82 8.10 8.91
CA LYS A 31 7.96 9.19 9.42
C LYS A 31 7.29 8.89 10.75
N LYS A 32 7.50 7.70 11.32
CA LYS A 32 6.94 7.26 12.61
C LYS A 32 5.42 7.45 12.71
N LYS A 33 4.70 7.24 11.61
CA LYS A 33 3.22 7.36 11.57
C LYS A 33 2.56 6.01 11.81
N LYS A 34 1.37 6.03 12.42
CA LYS A 34 0.48 4.87 12.42
C LYS A 34 -0.11 4.72 11.02
N VAL A 35 0.08 3.55 10.42
CA VAL A 35 -0.36 3.23 9.06
C VAL A 35 -1.25 1.99 9.11
N LEU A 36 -2.38 2.05 8.43
CA LEU A 36 -3.21 0.89 8.11
C LEU A 36 -3.04 0.61 6.62
N PHE A 37 -2.61 -0.59 6.28
CA PHE A 37 -2.52 -1.06 4.90
C PHE A 37 -3.73 -1.95 4.61
N LEU A 38 -4.40 -1.70 3.47
CA LEU A 38 -5.53 -2.49 3.01
C LEU A 38 -5.19 -3.07 1.65
N ASP A 39 -5.06 -4.39 1.58
CA ASP A 39 -4.90 -5.11 0.33
C ASP A 39 -6.28 -5.52 -0.19
N MET A 40 -6.69 -4.91 -1.28
CA MET A 40 -7.95 -5.21 -1.97
C MET A 40 -7.72 -5.89 -3.32
N ASP A 41 -6.49 -6.34 -3.60
CA ASP A 41 -6.19 -7.13 -4.79
C ASP A 41 -6.45 -8.62 -4.51
N GLY A 42 -7.24 -9.26 -5.39
CA GLY A 42 -7.57 -10.69 -5.26
C GLY A 42 -6.35 -11.61 -5.32
N GLN A 43 -5.22 -11.13 -5.83
CA GLN A 43 -3.96 -11.88 -5.82
C GLN A 43 -3.26 -11.88 -4.45
N GLY A 44 -3.57 -10.90 -3.58
CA GLY A 44 -2.98 -10.80 -2.24
C GLY A 44 -1.47 -10.58 -2.24
N ASN A 45 -0.92 -9.90 -3.25
CA ASN A 45 0.52 -9.71 -3.43
C ASN A 45 1.20 -8.96 -2.26
N THR A 46 0.44 -8.34 -1.38
CA THR A 46 0.95 -7.53 -0.26
C THR A 46 0.45 -7.98 1.11
N SER A 47 -0.28 -9.10 1.18
CA SER A 47 -0.77 -9.69 2.44
C SER A 47 -0.36 -11.15 2.55
N SER A 48 0.07 -11.58 3.74
CA SER A 48 0.19 -13.00 4.06
C SER A 48 -1.20 -13.57 4.40
N ARG A 49 -1.42 -14.84 4.06
CA ARG A 49 -2.56 -15.61 4.61
C ARG A 49 -2.30 -16.01 6.05
#